data_AF-A0A8H4UQ17-F1
#
_entry.id   AF-A0A8H4UQ17-F1
#
_cell.length_a   1.000
_cell.length_b   1.000
_cell.length_c   1.000
_cell.angle_alpha   90.00
_cell.angle_beta   90.00
_cell.angle_gamma   90.00
#
_symmetry.space_group_name_H-M   'P 1'
#
loop_
_entity.id
_entity.type
_entity.pdbx_description
1 polymer ?
#
loop_
_entity_poly.entity_id
_entity_poly.type
_entity_poly.pdbx_seq_one_letter_code
_entity_poly.pdbx_strand_id
1 'polypeptide(L)'
;MTSSPKYTAREVLDAFYKAEREFMAAAPEDRDFTGIAATLAPNIRMEQTSALPYAGVYIGPDGMQDWTRRMADYFDVVDVQDPEIFERPNSDRIVVLSNVHFK
;
A
#
# COMPACT_ATOMS: atom_id res chain seq x y z
N MET A 1 -4.70 -25.68 16.84
CA MET A 1 -3.40 -25.06 17.07
C MET A 1 -3.19 -24.02 15.99
N THR A 2 -3.27 -22.74 16.31
CA THR A 2 -2.91 -21.68 15.36
C THR A 2 -1.40 -21.69 15.22
N SER A 3 -0.91 -22.14 14.06
CA SER A 3 0.50 -22.03 13.70
C SER A 3 0.91 -20.56 13.78
N SER A 4 2.10 -20.29 14.32
CA SER A 4 2.71 -18.97 14.19
C SER A 4 2.78 -18.59 12.71
N PRO A 5 2.49 -17.32 12.35
CA PRO A 5 2.64 -16.85 10.99
C PRO A 5 4.06 -17.10 10.48
N LYS A 6 4.19 -17.49 9.20
CA LYS A 6 5.50 -17.69 8.56
C LYS A 6 6.32 -16.39 8.49
N TYR A 7 5.63 -15.25 8.44
CA TYR A 7 6.20 -13.90 8.33
C TYR A 7 5.58 -13.00 9.38
N THR A 8 6.37 -12.08 9.91
CA THR A 8 5.92 -10.97 10.75
C THR A 8 5.19 -9.93 9.89
N ALA A 9 4.33 -9.11 10.51
CA ALA A 9 3.69 -8.00 9.81
C ALA A 9 4.71 -7.04 9.19
N ARG A 10 5.88 -6.88 9.84
CA ARG A 10 6.99 -6.05 9.37
C ARG A 10 7.56 -6.57 8.06
N GLU A 11 7.89 -7.86 8.03
CA GLU A 11 8.43 -8.48 6.81
C GLU A 11 7.46 -8.39 5.63
N VAL A 12 6.15 -8.51 5.90
CA VAL A 12 5.12 -8.34 4.87
C VAL A 12 5.06 -6.88 4.37
N LEU A 13 5.08 -5.90 5.27
CA LEU A 13 5.08 -4.48 4.90
C LEU A 13 6.35 -4.09 4.12
N ASP A 14 7.51 -4.56 4.54
CA ASP A 14 8.78 -4.27 3.86
C ASP A 14 8.80 -4.88 2.44
N ALA A 15 8.22 -6.08 2.27
CA ALA A 15 8.05 -6.70 0.96
C ALA A 15 7.10 -5.90 0.06
N PHE A 16 5.97 -5.43 0.60
CA PHE A 16 5.04 -4.54 -0.11
C PHE A 16 5.75 -3.25 -0.56
N TYR A 17 6.47 -2.55 0.33
CA TYR A 17 7.16 -1.31 -0.03
C TYR A 17 8.30 -1.52 -1.02
N LYS A 18 8.97 -2.68 -0.98
CA LYS A 18 9.93 -3.03 -2.02
C LYS A 18 9.26 -3.14 -3.39
N ALA A 19 8.17 -3.90 -3.48
CA ALA A 19 7.42 -4.06 -4.73
C ALA A 19 6.83 -2.73 -5.23
N GLU A 20 6.33 -1.89 -4.33
CA GLU A 20 5.81 -0.56 -4.66
C GLU A 20 6.90 0.37 -5.22
N ARG A 21 8.10 0.38 -4.63
CA ARG A 21 9.22 1.15 -5.16
C ARG A 21 9.67 0.67 -6.54
N GLU A 22 9.70 -0.65 -6.75
CA GLU A 22 10.03 -1.24 -8.06
C GLU A 22 8.99 -0.84 -9.12
N PHE A 23 7.70 -0.90 -8.78
CA PHE A 23 6.61 -0.44 -9.64
C PHE A 23 6.73 1.06 -9.98
N MET A 24 7.00 1.91 -8.99
CA MET A 24 7.08 3.35 -9.19
C MET A 24 8.34 3.79 -9.96
N ALA A 25 9.44 3.04 -9.84
CA ALA A 25 10.68 3.29 -10.57
C ALA A 25 10.61 2.88 -12.05
N ALA A 26 9.67 2.02 -12.43
CA ALA A 26 9.45 1.63 -13.82
C ALA A 26 8.81 2.78 -14.65
N ALA A 27 9.17 2.83 -15.94
CA ALA A 27 8.50 3.71 -16.89
C ALA A 27 7.00 3.37 -16.95
N PRO A 28 6.10 4.35 -17.16
CA PRO A 28 4.65 4.12 -17.13
C PRO A 28 4.17 2.94 -18.00
N GLU A 29 4.78 2.73 -19.16
CA GLU A 29 4.51 1.63 -20.10
C GLU A 29 4.98 0.25 -19.61
N ASP A 30 5.96 0.22 -18.70
CA ASP A 30 6.58 -1.00 -18.15
C ASP A 30 6.09 -1.32 -16.72
N ARG A 31 5.15 -0.53 -16.19
CA ARG A 31 4.60 -0.71 -14.84
C ARG A 31 3.81 -2.01 -14.74
N ASP A 32 4.35 -2.98 -14.01
CA ASP A 32 3.70 -4.25 -13.70
C ASP A 32 3.22 -4.33 -12.25
N PHE A 33 1.91 -4.37 -12.05
CA PHE A 33 1.29 -4.45 -10.72
C PHE A 33 1.42 -5.83 -10.06
N THR A 34 1.85 -6.86 -10.80
CA THR A 34 1.93 -8.25 -10.31
C THR A 34 2.78 -8.38 -9.05
N GLY A 35 3.90 -7.64 -8.97
CA GLY A 35 4.78 -7.64 -7.80
C GLY A 35 4.08 -7.14 -6.53
N ILE A 36 3.32 -6.04 -6.64
CA ILE A 36 2.53 -5.51 -5.53
C ILE A 36 1.42 -6.51 -5.18
N ALA A 37 0.65 -6.97 -6.17
CA ALA A 37 -0.47 -7.88 -5.97
C ALA A 37 -0.09 -9.16 -5.22
N ALA A 38 1.12 -9.70 -5.45
CA ALA A 38 1.63 -10.89 -4.77
C ALA A 38 1.80 -10.71 -3.25
N THR A 39 1.87 -9.47 -2.77
CA THR A 39 1.98 -9.14 -1.34
C THR A 39 0.62 -8.89 -0.68
N LEU A 40 -0.47 -8.86 -1.46
CA LEU A 40 -1.81 -8.53 -0.99
C LEU A 40 -2.67 -9.78 -0.82
N ALA A 41 -3.53 -9.76 0.20
CA ALA A 41 -4.58 -10.76 0.30
C ALA A 41 -5.61 -10.58 -0.85
N PRO A 42 -6.20 -11.66 -1.40
CA PRO A 42 -7.22 -11.55 -2.46
C PRO A 42 -8.42 -10.69 -2.07
N ASN A 43 -8.72 -10.61 -0.77
CA ASN A 43 -9.80 -9.83 -0.19
C ASN A 43 -9.31 -8.58 0.55
N ILE A 44 -8.12 -8.06 0.21
CA ILE A 44 -7.61 -6.82 0.82
C ILE A 44 -8.65 -5.72 0.74
N ARG A 45 -8.75 -4.92 1.78
CA ARG A 45 -9.66 -3.80 1.88
C ARG A 45 -8.90 -2.56 2.27
N MET A 46 -8.87 -1.58 1.37
CA MET A 46 -8.30 -0.26 1.62
C MET A 46 -9.43 0.73 1.83
N GLU A 47 -9.36 1.46 2.93
CA GLU A 47 -10.33 2.50 3.28
C GLU A 47 -9.64 3.86 3.20
N GLN A 48 -10.15 4.72 2.32
CA GLN A 48 -9.69 6.09 2.18
C GLN A 48 -10.64 7.02 2.94
N THR A 49 -10.08 7.93 3.73
CA THR A 49 -10.84 8.90 4.51
C THR A 49 -11.78 9.72 3.63
N SER A 50 -12.96 10.07 4.15
CA SER A 50 -13.94 10.92 3.45
C SER A 50 -13.45 12.34 3.17
N ALA A 51 -12.30 12.73 3.70
CA ALA A 51 -11.66 14.02 3.46
C ALA A 51 -10.88 14.08 2.13
N LEU A 52 -10.62 12.94 1.47
CA LEU A 52 -9.91 12.89 0.19
C LEU A 52 -10.89 12.87 -1.00
N PRO A 53 -10.51 13.43 -2.16
CA PRO A 53 -11.39 13.45 -3.33
C PRO A 53 -11.61 12.06 -3.95
N TYR A 54 -10.72 11.11 -3.68
CA TYR A 54 -10.83 9.68 -4.03
C TYR A 54 -11.22 8.81 -2.83
N ALA A 55 -11.95 9.38 -1.86
CA ALA A 55 -12.49 8.66 -0.72
C ALA A 55 -13.26 7.39 -1.13
N GLY A 56 -13.37 6.46 -0.20
CA GLY A 56 -14.16 5.25 -0.40
C GLY A 56 -13.42 3.99 0.02
N VAL A 57 -13.94 2.86 -0.45
CA VAL A 57 -13.45 1.54 -0.10
C VAL A 57 -13.08 0.81 -1.38
N TYR A 58 -11.86 0.29 -1.42
CA TYR A 58 -11.31 -0.45 -2.53
C TYR A 58 -11.03 -1.89 -2.09
N ILE A 59 -11.54 -2.87 -2.84
CA ILE A 59 -11.49 -4.29 -2.47
C ILE A 59 -10.69 -5.08 -3.49
N GLY A 60 -9.79 -5.93 -3.00
CA GLY A 60 -8.96 -6.81 -3.79
C GLY A 60 -7.85 -6.07 -4.57
N PRO A 61 -7.01 -6.82 -5.30
CA PRO A 61 -5.98 -6.24 -6.17
C PRO A 61 -6.56 -5.26 -7.21
N ASP A 62 -7.70 -5.58 -7.81
CA ASP A 62 -8.37 -4.70 -8.79
C ASP A 62 -8.79 -3.36 -8.16
N GLY A 63 -9.30 -3.40 -6.91
CA GLY A 63 -9.64 -2.19 -6.17
C GLY A 63 -8.42 -1.34 -5.86
N MET A 64 -7.30 -1.96 -5.47
CA MET A 64 -6.04 -1.23 -5.24
C MET A 64 -5.55 -0.56 -6.53
N GLN A 65 -5.66 -1.23 -7.67
CA GLN A 65 -5.30 -0.65 -8.97
C GLN A 65 -6.24 0.51 -9.36
N ASP A 66 -7.55 0.38 -9.14
CA ASP A 66 -8.51 1.48 -9.38
C ASP A 66 -8.20 2.69 -8.49
N TRP A 67 -7.84 2.48 -7.22
CA TRP A 67 -7.39 3.55 -6.35
C TRP A 67 -6.15 4.27 -6.86
N THR A 68 -5.12 3.55 -7.31
CA THR A 68 -3.91 4.17 -7.86
C THR A 68 -4.25 5.06 -9.05
N ARG A 69 -5.16 4.58 -9.92
CA ARG A 69 -5.64 5.37 -11.06
C ARG A 69 -6.40 6.61 -10.63
N ARG A 70 -7.34 6.49 -9.68
CA ARG A 70 -8.13 7.63 -9.20
C ARG A 70 -7.28 8.66 -8.46
N MET A 71 -6.27 8.22 -7.71
CA MET A 71 -5.33 9.13 -7.06
C MET A 71 -4.56 9.95 -8.11
N ALA A 72 -4.11 9.29 -9.19
CA ALA A 72 -3.40 9.94 -10.29
C ALA A 72 -4.25 10.95 -11.08
N ASP A 73 -5.59 10.90 -10.98
CA ASP A 73 -6.47 11.93 -11.56
C ASP A 73 -6.40 13.27 -10.80
N TYR A 74 -5.87 13.29 -9.57
CA TYR A 74 -5.79 14.49 -8.73
C TYR A 74 -4.38 14.99 -8.48
N PHE A 75 -3.39 14.09 -8.47
CA PHE A 75 -2.00 14.42 -8.11
C PHE A 75 -1.02 13.76 -9.08
N ASP A 76 -0.09 14.56 -9.60
CA ASP A 76 1.02 14.12 -10.45
C ASP A 76 2.16 13.53 -9.61
N VAL A 77 2.30 13.99 -8.36
CA VAL A 77 3.35 13.52 -7.44
C VAL A 77 2.72 13.08 -6.13
N VAL A 78 3.13 11.90 -5.66
CA VAL A 78 2.88 11.41 -4.31
C VAL A 78 4.23 11.08 -3.69
N ASP A 79 4.66 11.91 -2.75
CA ASP A 79 5.94 11.76 -2.07
C ASP A 79 5.70 11.53 -0.58
N VAL A 80 5.98 10.31 -0.12
CA VAL A 80 5.83 9.91 1.28
C VAL A 80 7.14 10.18 2.01
N GLN A 81 7.10 11.12 2.95
CA GLN A 81 8.25 11.61 3.69
C GLN A 81 8.17 11.22 5.17
N ASP A 82 9.34 11.04 5.78
CA ASP A 82 9.52 10.78 7.21
C ASP A 82 8.62 9.65 7.78
N PRO A 83 8.62 8.43 7.18
CA PRO A 83 7.78 7.35 7.68
C PRO A 83 8.28 6.84 9.04
N GLU A 84 7.44 6.96 10.05
CA GLU A 84 7.59 6.34 11.36
C GLU A 84 6.68 5.12 11.47
N ILE A 85 7.23 4.00 11.94
CA ILE A 85 6.52 2.73 11.92
C ILE A 85 6.38 2.20 13.34
N PHE A 86 5.13 2.03 13.75
CA PHE A 86 4.74 1.60 15.09
C PHE A 86 4.29 0.15 15.04
N GLU A 87 5.01 -0.68 15.81
CA GLU A 87 4.76 -2.11 15.94
C GLU A 87 4.49 -2.48 17.40
N ARG A 88 3.72 -3.54 17.58
CA ARG A 88 3.51 -4.15 18.90
C ARG A 88 3.99 -5.60 18.85
N PRO A 89 4.75 -6.07 19.85
CA PRO A 89 5.15 -7.47 19.93
C PRO A 89 3.96 -8.42 19.82
N ASN A 90 4.10 -9.49 19.04
CA ASN A 90 3.06 -10.50 18.79
C ASN A 90 1.76 -9.95 18.16
N SER A 91 1.83 -8.84 17.42
CA SER A 91 0.70 -8.25 16.70
C SER A 91 0.82 -8.49 15.20
N ASP A 92 -0.30 -8.67 14.53
CA ASP A 92 -0.45 -8.73 13.07
C ASP A 92 -0.76 -7.36 12.45
N ARG A 93 -0.51 -6.28 13.21
CA ARG A 93 -0.89 -4.91 12.85
C ARG A 93 0.32 -4.01 12.91
N ILE A 94 0.38 -3.10 11.95
CA ILE A 94 1.36 -2.03 11.86
C ILE A 94 0.61 -0.73 11.62
N VAL A 95 1.11 0.35 12.23
CA VAL A 95 0.71 1.72 11.89
C VAL A 95 1.92 2.43 11.33
N VAL A 96 1.74 3.07 10.17
CA VAL A 96 2.75 3.93 9.56
C VAL A 96 2.24 5.36 9.63
N LEU A 97 2.99 6.22 10.32
CA LEU A 97 2.78 7.67 10.33
C LEU A 97 3.77 8.28 9.35
N SER A 98 3.30 9.16 8.47
CA SER A 98 4.17 9.83 7.50
C SER A 98 3.58 11.18 7.12
N ASN A 99 4.42 12.05 6.56
CA ASN A 99 3.99 13.25 5.87
C ASN A 99 3.89 12.92 4.38
N VAL A 100 2.75 13.18 3.76
CA VAL A 100 2.59 12.94 2.32
C VAL A 100 2.48 14.26 1.60
N HIS A 101 3.41 14.50 0.68
CA HIS A 101 3.39 15.63 -0.23
C HIS A 101 2.74 15.23 -1.56
N PHE A 102 1.59 15.84 -1.81
CA PHE A 102 0.88 15.75 -3.07
C PHE A 102 1.18 16.99 -3.93
N LYS A 103 1.44 16.82 -5.23
CA LYS A 103 1.53 17.92 -6.20
C LYS A 103 0.64 17.64 -7.40
#